data_AF-A0A1X0QKT9-F1
#
_entry.id   AF-A0A1X0QKT9-F1
#
_cell.length_a   1.000
_cell.length_b   1.000
_cell.length_c   1.000
_cell.angle_alpha   90.00
_cell.angle_beta   90.00
_cell.angle_gamma   90.00
#
_symmetry.space_group_name_H-M   'P 1'
#
loop_
_entity.id
_entity.type
_entity.pdbx_description
1 polymer ?
#
loop_
_entity_poly.entity_id
_entity_poly.type
_entity_poly.pdbx_seq_one_letter_code
_entity_poly.pdbx_strand_id
1 'polypeptide(L)'
;MAIRAAGTYVSKSKGSRKSKKKESSISKDRFYNLATNYFPQKFHGQTSHPKLKAKQDIDQFLMGRTFFVNQADLDSKESVYTNSPRNFHFKVNDISGNNCNSVFNGMTATKEKITSMIRKNHTLIEVNTTITLKDQSIFRVFVNAVTKKTSTSLRHYAKTSETKKIRAVIEEIIKSNCDGLEVSKLVSLLSTESLAREMEKKCESIYPINALIHKVKPIKNVACIIKSVVKDTAVENSA
;
A
#
# COMPACT_ATOMS: atom_id res chain seq x y z
N MET A 1 9.70 67.14 -49.18
CA MET A 1 8.81 66.51 -48.19
C MET A 1 7.66 65.84 -48.95
N ALA A 2 7.49 64.52 -48.83
CA ALA A 2 6.39 63.82 -49.50
C ALA A 2 5.10 63.95 -48.66
N ILE A 3 4.02 64.46 -49.27
CA ILE A 3 2.70 64.64 -48.65
C ILE A 3 1.93 63.31 -48.81
N ARG A 4 1.47 62.71 -47.69
CA ARG A 4 0.66 61.48 -47.68
C ARG A 4 -0.83 61.79 -47.75
N ALA A 5 -1.60 60.92 -48.41
CA ALA A 5 -3.05 61.05 -48.59
C ALA A 5 -3.84 60.86 -47.29
N ALA A 6 -4.89 61.67 -47.11
CA ALA A 6 -5.81 61.63 -45.98
C ALA A 6 -6.53 60.27 -45.91
N GLY A 7 -6.44 59.59 -44.76
CA GLY A 7 -7.05 58.27 -44.52
C GLY A 7 -6.06 57.14 -44.21
N THR A 8 -4.76 57.35 -44.43
CA THR A 8 -3.73 56.38 -44.01
C THR A 8 -3.29 56.66 -42.58
N TYR A 9 -4.15 56.34 -41.61
CA TYR A 9 -3.71 56.24 -40.23
C TYR A 9 -2.64 55.15 -40.15
N VAL A 10 -1.44 55.51 -39.67
CA VAL A 10 -0.50 54.52 -39.15
C VAL A 10 -1.26 53.78 -38.07
N SER A 11 -1.75 52.58 -38.37
CA SER A 11 -2.19 51.69 -37.31
C SER A 11 -0.95 51.54 -36.44
N LYS A 12 -1.00 52.09 -35.22
CA LYS A 12 -0.03 51.73 -34.20
C LYS A 12 -0.06 50.22 -34.22
N SER A 13 0.96 49.59 -34.80
CA SER A 13 1.08 48.15 -34.76
C SER A 13 0.93 47.83 -33.30
N LYS A 14 -0.20 47.19 -32.95
CA LYS A 14 -0.41 46.70 -31.60
C LYS A 14 0.74 45.73 -31.45
N GLY A 15 1.81 46.19 -30.82
CA GLY A 15 3.06 45.44 -30.69
C GLY A 15 2.66 44.04 -30.33
N SER A 16 3.06 43.07 -31.15
CA SER A 16 2.62 41.69 -31.00
C SER A 16 2.77 41.36 -29.52
N ARG A 17 1.65 41.16 -28.82
CA ARG A 17 1.68 40.78 -27.41
C ARG A 17 2.52 39.52 -27.41
N LYS A 18 3.79 39.62 -26.98
CA LYS A 18 4.67 38.48 -26.77
C LYS A 18 3.82 37.49 -26.02
N SER A 19 3.36 36.42 -26.69
CA SER A 19 2.51 35.45 -26.04
C SER A 19 3.37 34.93 -24.92
N LYS A 20 2.99 35.20 -23.66
CA LYS A 20 3.72 34.65 -22.52
C LYS A 20 3.76 33.16 -22.79
N LYS A 21 4.97 32.62 -22.97
CA LYS A 21 5.19 31.20 -23.26
C LYS A 21 4.39 30.46 -22.20
N LYS A 22 3.37 29.72 -22.64
CA LYS A 22 2.41 29.08 -21.72
C LYS A 22 3.22 28.15 -20.84
N GLU A 23 3.38 28.52 -19.57
CA GLU A 23 4.09 27.69 -18.59
C GLU A 23 3.47 26.30 -18.60
N SER A 24 4.33 25.28 -18.55
CA SER A 24 3.88 23.90 -18.50
C SER A 24 3.05 23.68 -17.23
N SER A 25 2.10 22.75 -17.28
CA SER A 25 1.27 22.47 -16.09
C SER A 25 2.13 22.01 -14.91
N ILE A 26 3.19 21.24 -15.17
CA ILE A 26 4.09 20.67 -14.17
C ILE A 26 4.91 21.74 -13.44
N SER A 27 5.30 22.85 -14.10
CA SER A 27 6.08 23.91 -13.44
C SER A 27 5.28 24.66 -12.36
N LYS A 28 3.96 24.48 -12.33
CA LYS A 28 3.06 25.07 -11.33
C LYS A 28 2.83 24.17 -10.13
N ASP A 29 3.28 22.92 -10.18
CA ASP A 29 3.11 21.96 -9.11
C ASP A 29 4.11 22.18 -7.97
N ARG A 30 3.73 21.76 -6.78
CA ARG A 30 4.62 21.52 -5.65
C ARG A 30 4.73 20.03 -5.39
N PHE A 31 5.92 19.58 -5.00
CA PHE A 31 6.23 18.18 -4.74
C PHE A 31 6.35 17.94 -3.24
N TYR A 32 5.63 16.91 -2.77
CA TYR A 32 5.57 16.49 -1.38
C TYR A 32 6.19 15.10 -1.25
N ASN A 33 6.97 14.87 -0.20
CA ASN A 33 7.63 13.59 0.02
C ASN A 33 6.63 12.58 0.60
N LEU A 34 6.60 11.36 0.08
CA LEU A 34 5.83 10.26 0.65
C LEU A 34 6.67 9.62 1.77
N ALA A 35 6.16 9.67 3.00
CA ALA A 35 6.91 9.23 4.17
C ALA A 35 6.15 8.16 4.99
N THR A 36 6.89 7.15 5.48
CA THR A 36 6.40 6.15 6.44
C THR A 36 7.42 5.97 7.56
N ASN A 37 6.95 5.62 8.76
CA ASN A 37 7.81 5.39 9.94
C ASN A 37 7.88 3.91 10.34
N TYR A 38 7.37 2.98 9.52
CA TYR A 38 7.34 1.55 9.85
C TYR A 38 8.62 0.80 9.46
N PHE A 39 9.41 1.38 8.57
CA PHE A 39 10.59 0.77 7.98
C PHE A 39 11.81 1.70 8.15
N PRO A 40 13.04 1.18 8.05
CA PRO A 40 14.25 1.99 8.17
C PRO A 40 14.31 3.12 7.14
N GLN A 41 13.94 2.83 5.88
CA GLN A 41 13.83 3.86 4.87
C GLN A 41 12.54 4.66 5.08
N LYS A 42 12.69 5.98 5.29
CA LYS A 42 11.56 6.86 5.60
C LYS A 42 10.85 7.39 4.36
N PHE A 43 11.59 7.68 3.29
CA PHE A 43 11.08 8.36 2.10
C PHE A 43 10.96 7.41 0.91
N HIS A 44 9.80 7.45 0.24
CA HIS A 44 9.38 6.46 -0.77
C HIS A 44 9.01 7.08 -2.11
N GLY A 45 9.58 8.26 -2.39
CA GLY A 45 9.29 9.07 -3.57
C GLY A 45 8.49 10.33 -3.25
N GLN A 46 7.94 10.95 -4.29
CA GLN A 46 7.24 12.22 -4.21
C GLN A 46 5.88 12.18 -4.90
N THR A 47 4.95 12.96 -4.39
CA THR A 47 3.64 13.19 -5.01
C THR A 47 3.50 14.68 -5.30
N SER A 48 2.99 15.03 -6.49
CA SER A 48 2.78 16.42 -6.86
C SER A 48 1.34 16.85 -6.60
N HIS A 49 1.17 18.12 -6.28
CA HIS A 49 -0.11 18.80 -6.31
C HIS A 49 0.08 20.23 -6.83
N PRO A 50 -0.82 20.74 -7.69
CA PRO A 50 -0.79 22.14 -8.09
C PRO A 50 -0.70 23.09 -6.90
N LYS A 51 -0.05 24.24 -7.07
CA LYS A 51 -0.09 25.29 -6.03
C LYS A 51 -1.56 25.62 -5.69
N LEU A 52 -1.86 25.63 -4.39
CA LEU A 52 -3.19 25.94 -3.88
C LEU A 52 -3.66 27.31 -4.35
N LYS A 53 -4.96 27.40 -4.63
CA LYS A 53 -5.63 28.69 -4.77
C LYS A 53 -5.90 29.25 -3.37
N ALA A 54 -6.11 30.56 -3.28
CA ALA A 54 -6.46 31.19 -2.01
C ALA A 54 -7.69 30.50 -1.38
N LYS A 55 -7.64 30.26 -0.07
CA LYS A 55 -8.68 29.60 0.75
C LYS A 55 -8.87 28.08 0.52
N GLN A 56 -7.97 27.39 -0.17
CA GLN A 56 -8.02 25.92 -0.29
C GLN A 56 -7.00 25.25 0.63
N ASP A 57 -7.43 24.23 1.38
CA ASP A 57 -6.55 23.42 2.21
C ASP A 57 -5.93 22.27 1.42
N ILE A 58 -4.63 22.04 1.63
CA ILE A 58 -3.91 21.01 0.89
C ILE A 58 -4.27 19.59 1.34
N ASP A 59 -4.66 19.49 2.60
CA ASP A 59 -5.02 18.25 3.28
C ASP A 59 -6.11 17.50 2.52
N GLN A 60 -7.11 18.22 2.01
CA GLN A 60 -8.22 17.62 1.25
C GLN A 60 -7.77 16.91 -0.04
N PHE A 61 -6.66 17.32 -0.65
CA PHE A 61 -6.19 16.78 -1.93
C PHE A 61 -5.12 15.69 -1.80
N LEU A 62 -4.33 15.77 -0.74
CA LEU A 62 -3.19 14.88 -0.50
C LEU A 62 -3.53 13.76 0.49
N MET A 63 -4.36 14.02 1.51
CA MET A 63 -4.86 12.96 2.39
C MET A 63 -5.71 11.97 1.60
N GLY A 64 -5.61 10.70 1.97
CA GLY A 64 -6.35 9.62 1.32
C GLY A 64 -5.68 9.03 0.08
N ARG A 65 -4.66 9.68 -0.49
CA ARG A 65 -3.85 9.08 -1.55
C ARG A 65 -3.19 7.80 -1.05
N THR A 66 -3.22 6.75 -1.86
CA THR A 66 -2.59 5.47 -1.57
C THR A 66 -1.45 5.20 -2.53
N PHE A 67 -0.35 4.70 -2.02
CA PHE A 67 0.78 4.24 -2.82
C PHE A 67 1.23 2.87 -2.33
N PHE A 68 1.90 2.13 -3.20
CA PHE A 68 2.50 0.85 -2.85
C PHE A 68 4.00 0.91 -3.11
N VAL A 69 4.76 0.21 -2.27
CA VAL A 69 6.23 0.15 -2.35
C VAL A 69 6.63 -1.30 -2.18
N ASN A 70 7.62 -1.75 -2.96
CA ASN A 70 8.17 -3.09 -2.80
C ASN A 70 8.99 -3.15 -1.50
N GLN A 71 8.94 -4.27 -0.79
CA GLN A 71 9.67 -4.43 0.46
C GLN A 71 11.18 -4.20 0.31
N ALA A 72 11.77 -4.58 -0.83
CA ALA A 72 13.18 -4.33 -1.13
C ALA A 72 13.59 -2.87 -0.98
N ASP A 73 12.69 -1.95 -1.32
CA ASP A 73 12.96 -0.51 -1.28
C ASP A 73 12.63 0.10 0.10
N LEU A 74 12.10 -0.70 1.03
CA LEU A 74 11.74 -0.27 2.39
C LEU A 74 12.83 -0.65 3.41
N ASP A 75 13.46 -1.80 3.21
CA ASP A 75 14.48 -2.35 4.10
C ASP A 75 15.89 -1.88 3.68
N SER A 76 16.72 -1.48 4.65
CA SER A 76 18.09 -0.98 4.37
C SER A 76 19.16 -2.07 4.32
N LYS A 77 18.82 -3.34 4.62
CA LYS A 77 19.78 -4.44 4.77
C LYS A 77 19.90 -5.22 3.46
N GLU A 78 21.09 -5.22 2.86
CA GLU A 78 21.45 -5.77 1.55
C GLU A 78 21.18 -7.27 1.30
N SER A 79 20.74 -8.05 2.30
CA SER A 79 20.32 -9.45 2.12
C SER A 79 18.94 -9.60 1.42
N VAL A 80 18.62 -8.68 0.50
CA VAL A 80 17.28 -8.35 -0.02
C VAL A 80 16.80 -9.28 -1.13
N TYR A 81 17.68 -10.04 -1.78
CA TYR A 81 17.28 -10.91 -2.90
C TYR A 81 16.31 -12.04 -2.49
N THR A 82 16.25 -12.41 -1.21
CA THR A 82 15.32 -13.44 -0.70
C THR A 82 13.99 -12.87 -0.18
N ASN A 83 13.91 -11.59 0.17
CA ASN A 83 12.81 -11.05 0.99
C ASN A 83 11.73 -10.27 0.23
N SER A 84 11.77 -10.14 -1.10
CA SER A 84 11.01 -9.09 -1.79
C SER A 84 9.83 -9.47 -2.71
N PRO A 85 9.10 -10.59 -2.56
CA PRO A 85 7.87 -10.77 -3.31
C PRO A 85 6.67 -10.04 -2.68
N ARG A 86 6.86 -8.98 -1.89
CA ARG A 86 5.79 -8.31 -1.13
C ARG A 86 5.78 -6.81 -1.38
N ASN A 87 4.60 -6.30 -1.72
CA ASN A 87 4.33 -4.87 -1.86
C ASN A 87 3.48 -4.40 -0.67
N PHE A 88 4.01 -3.44 0.09
CA PHE A 88 3.29 -2.80 1.18
C PHE A 88 2.50 -1.61 0.65
N HIS A 89 1.27 -1.47 1.10
CA HIS A 89 0.36 -0.40 0.72
C HIS A 89 0.24 0.59 1.87
N PHE A 90 0.45 1.86 1.57
CA PHE A 90 0.34 2.95 2.53
C PHE A 90 -0.72 3.93 2.07
N LYS A 91 -1.39 4.56 3.03
CA LYS A 91 -2.37 5.62 2.80
C LYS A 91 -1.92 6.88 3.50
N VAL A 92 -1.85 7.99 2.77
CA VAL A 92 -1.51 9.30 3.34
C VAL A 92 -2.60 9.69 4.32
N ASN A 93 -2.21 9.94 5.56
CA ASN A 93 -3.12 10.29 6.65
C ASN A 93 -2.92 11.72 7.12
N ASP A 94 -1.68 12.21 7.04
CA ASP A 94 -1.33 13.51 7.60
C ASP A 94 -0.23 14.20 6.79
N ILE A 95 -0.20 15.51 6.85
CA ILE A 95 0.71 16.35 6.07
C ILE A 95 1.43 17.27 7.04
N SER A 96 2.73 17.06 7.17
CA SER A 96 3.60 17.83 8.03
C SER A 96 4.60 18.59 7.18
N GLY A 97 4.30 19.87 6.92
CA GLY A 97 5.11 20.71 6.03
C GLY A 97 5.12 20.13 4.61
N ASN A 98 6.28 19.64 4.16
CA ASN A 98 6.42 19.02 2.84
C ASN A 98 6.30 17.48 2.84
N ASN A 99 6.07 16.87 4.01
CA ASN A 99 6.04 15.41 4.15
C ASN A 99 4.60 14.91 4.30
N CYS A 100 4.20 13.98 3.46
CA CYS A 100 2.97 13.21 3.54
C CYS A 100 3.21 11.98 4.41
N ASN A 101 2.85 12.08 5.69
CA ASN A 101 2.94 10.97 6.64
C ASN A 101 1.83 9.96 6.36
N SER A 102 2.21 8.72 6.16
CA SER A 102 1.31 7.65 5.74
C SER A 102 1.24 6.50 6.74
N VAL A 103 0.08 5.87 6.77
CA VAL A 103 -0.28 4.76 7.66
C VAL A 103 -0.36 3.47 6.84
N PHE A 104 -0.08 2.34 7.48
CA PHE A 104 -0.24 1.03 6.86
C PHE A 104 -1.70 0.80 6.43
N ASN A 105 -1.88 0.43 5.17
CA ASN A 105 -3.20 0.20 4.56
C ASN A 105 -3.36 -1.23 4.04
N GLY A 106 -2.28 -2.00 3.88
CA GLY A 106 -2.37 -3.39 3.47
C GLY A 106 -1.08 -3.92 2.87
N MET A 107 -1.13 -5.18 2.42
CA MET A 107 0.00 -5.86 1.80
C MET A 107 -0.50 -6.74 0.67
N THR A 108 0.28 -6.86 -0.41
CA THR A 108 0.03 -7.85 -1.46
C THR A 108 1.34 -8.53 -1.84
N ALA A 109 1.31 -9.85 -2.02
CA ALA A 109 2.41 -10.53 -2.69
C ALA A 109 2.43 -10.20 -4.19
N THR A 110 3.62 -10.26 -4.80
CA THR A 110 3.80 -10.05 -6.23
C THR A 110 3.11 -11.15 -7.02
N LYS A 111 2.58 -10.79 -8.19
CA LYS A 111 1.90 -11.73 -9.08
C LYS A 111 2.79 -12.90 -9.46
N GLU A 112 4.08 -12.62 -9.69
CA GLU A 112 5.08 -13.63 -10.02
C GLU A 112 5.19 -14.68 -8.92
N LYS A 113 5.31 -14.27 -7.64
CA LYS A 113 5.40 -15.21 -6.53
C LYS A 113 4.13 -16.06 -6.39
N ILE A 114 2.95 -15.44 -6.46
CA ILE A 114 1.67 -16.16 -6.38
C ILE A 114 1.57 -17.19 -7.51
N THR A 115 1.87 -16.78 -8.75
CA THR A 115 1.79 -17.65 -9.93
C THR A 115 2.87 -18.74 -9.92
N SER A 116 4.05 -18.47 -9.34
CA SER A 116 5.12 -19.46 -9.22
C SER A 116 4.76 -20.63 -8.30
N MET A 117 3.97 -20.35 -7.26
CA MET A 117 3.53 -21.29 -6.24
C MET A 117 2.41 -22.19 -6.76
N ILE A 118 1.47 -21.63 -7.53
CA ILE A 118 0.31 -22.34 -8.05
C ILE A 118 0.67 -23.05 -9.36
N ARG A 119 0.49 -24.36 -9.40
CA ARG A 119 0.87 -25.28 -10.49
C ARG A 119 -0.16 -26.41 -10.56
N LYS A 120 0.04 -27.33 -11.50
CA LYS A 120 -0.78 -28.56 -11.60
C LYS A 120 -0.28 -29.62 -10.60
N ASN A 121 -1.11 -30.63 -10.35
CA ASN A 121 -0.81 -31.82 -9.55
C ASN A 121 -0.69 -31.62 -8.03
N HIS A 122 -1.27 -30.54 -7.51
CA HIS A 122 -1.41 -30.27 -6.08
C HIS A 122 -2.79 -29.73 -5.74
N THR A 123 -3.12 -29.74 -4.44
CA THR A 123 -4.32 -29.10 -3.92
C THR A 123 -3.97 -27.68 -3.50
N LEU A 124 -4.73 -26.71 -3.99
CA LEU A 124 -4.69 -25.32 -3.53
C LEU A 124 -5.69 -25.17 -2.37
N ILE A 125 -5.22 -24.62 -1.26
CA ILE A 125 -5.98 -24.39 -0.03
C ILE A 125 -6.00 -22.89 0.24
N GLU A 126 -7.16 -22.27 0.07
CA GLU A 126 -7.41 -20.86 0.41
C GLU A 126 -8.00 -20.73 1.82
N VAL A 127 -7.48 -19.75 2.56
CA VAL A 127 -7.95 -19.34 3.88
C VAL A 127 -8.07 -17.84 3.95
N ASN A 128 -9.15 -17.35 4.54
CA ASN A 128 -9.38 -15.95 4.83
C ASN A 128 -9.75 -15.75 6.30
N THR A 129 -9.04 -14.87 6.99
CA THR A 129 -9.26 -14.61 8.42
C THR A 129 -9.37 -13.12 8.65
N THR A 130 -10.37 -12.72 9.42
CA THR A 130 -10.52 -11.33 9.85
C THR A 130 -9.80 -11.17 11.18
N ILE A 131 -8.92 -10.17 11.28
CA ILE A 131 -8.16 -9.86 12.47
C ILE A 131 -8.55 -8.48 13.00
N THR A 132 -8.57 -8.35 14.32
CA THR A 132 -8.85 -7.09 15.02
C THR A 132 -7.61 -6.64 15.79
N LEU A 133 -7.08 -5.48 15.44
CA LEU A 133 -5.91 -4.91 16.10
C LEU A 133 -6.29 -4.14 17.37
N LYS A 134 -5.28 -3.79 18.17
CA LYS A 134 -5.43 -3.01 19.41
C LYS A 134 -6.18 -1.68 19.19
N ASP A 135 -5.93 -1.04 18.06
CA ASP A 135 -6.55 0.25 17.69
C ASP A 135 -7.97 0.10 17.11
N GLN A 136 -8.60 -1.07 17.30
CA GLN A 136 -9.90 -1.45 16.73
C GLN A 136 -9.95 -1.42 15.18
N SER A 137 -8.77 -1.39 14.55
CA SER A 137 -8.66 -1.53 13.10
C SER A 137 -8.84 -2.98 12.71
N ILE A 138 -9.66 -3.21 11.68
CA ILE A 138 -10.05 -4.54 11.21
C ILE A 138 -9.38 -4.79 9.87
N PHE A 139 -8.58 -5.85 9.79
CA PHE A 139 -7.93 -6.29 8.56
C PHE A 139 -8.39 -7.70 8.20
N ARG A 140 -8.34 -8.04 6.92
CA ARG A 140 -8.56 -9.39 6.41
C ARG A 140 -7.28 -9.92 5.81
N VAL A 141 -6.77 -10.99 6.39
CA VAL A 141 -5.60 -11.73 5.94
C VAL A 141 -6.08 -12.85 5.02
N PHE A 142 -5.43 -12.97 3.86
CA PHE A 142 -5.67 -14.05 2.91
C PHE A 142 -4.38 -14.85 2.76
N VAL A 143 -4.52 -16.16 2.94
CA VAL A 143 -3.43 -17.12 2.87
C VAL A 143 -3.75 -18.13 1.77
N ASN A 144 -2.77 -18.36 0.91
CA ASN A 144 -2.78 -19.45 -0.04
C ASN A 144 -1.76 -20.48 0.43
N ALA A 145 -2.22 -21.71 0.61
CA ALA A 145 -1.37 -22.85 0.88
C ALA A 145 -1.47 -23.86 -0.27
N VAL A 146 -0.35 -24.48 -0.59
CA VAL A 146 -0.24 -25.51 -1.63
C VAL A 146 0.34 -26.76 -0.99
N THR A 147 -0.21 -27.93 -1.32
CA THR A 147 0.35 -29.20 -0.85
C THR A 147 1.78 -29.39 -1.36
N LYS A 148 2.67 -29.88 -0.50
CA LYS A 148 4.06 -30.19 -0.83
C LYS A 148 4.19 -31.66 -1.22
N LYS A 149 5.20 -31.95 -2.05
CA LYS A 149 5.57 -33.30 -2.43
C LYS A 149 6.32 -33.98 -1.27
N THR A 150 5.77 -35.07 -0.74
CA THR A 150 6.37 -35.87 0.36
C THR A 150 7.13 -37.09 -0.15
N SER A 151 6.66 -37.69 -1.25
CA SER A 151 7.19 -38.92 -1.85
C SER A 151 7.55 -38.71 -3.32
N THR A 152 8.08 -39.73 -4.00
CA THR A 152 8.42 -39.67 -5.43
C THR A 152 7.21 -39.39 -6.34
N SER A 153 5.99 -39.60 -5.85
CA SER A 153 4.74 -39.44 -6.59
C SER A 153 4.59 -38.03 -7.20
N LEU A 154 4.18 -38.00 -8.48
CA LEU A 154 4.00 -36.74 -9.22
C LEU A 154 2.80 -35.92 -8.71
N ARG A 155 1.74 -36.59 -8.22
CA ARG A 155 0.50 -35.99 -7.72
C ARG A 155 0.44 -36.02 -6.20
N HIS A 156 0.10 -34.91 -5.58
CA HIS A 156 0.05 -34.73 -4.13
C HIS A 156 -1.24 -33.99 -3.76
N TYR A 157 -2.37 -34.71 -3.88
CA TYR A 157 -3.69 -34.18 -3.57
C TYR A 157 -4.07 -34.53 -2.13
N ALA A 158 -4.37 -33.51 -1.31
CA ALA A 158 -4.92 -33.70 0.02
C ALA A 158 -6.40 -34.09 -0.05
N LYS A 159 -6.85 -34.93 0.88
CA LYS A 159 -8.27 -35.30 1.02
C LYS A 159 -9.10 -34.10 1.45
N THR A 160 -10.40 -34.13 1.20
CA THR A 160 -11.33 -33.07 1.61
C THR A 160 -11.39 -32.91 3.14
N SER A 161 -11.21 -34.00 3.90
CA SER A 161 -11.11 -33.96 5.36
C SER A 161 -9.82 -33.27 5.85
N GLU A 162 -8.68 -33.55 5.21
CA GLU A 162 -7.38 -32.94 5.51
C GLU A 162 -7.39 -31.45 5.19
N THR A 163 -7.94 -31.05 4.05
CA THR A 163 -8.04 -29.61 3.68
C THR A 163 -8.87 -28.83 4.68
N LYS A 164 -10.00 -29.36 5.18
CA LYS A 164 -10.79 -28.71 6.24
C LYS A 164 -10.00 -28.54 7.55
N LYS A 165 -9.25 -29.56 7.96
CA LYS A 165 -8.38 -29.49 9.15
C LYS A 165 -7.28 -28.45 8.99
N ILE A 166 -6.62 -28.41 7.82
CA ILE A 166 -5.57 -27.42 7.51
C ILE A 166 -6.14 -25.99 7.58
N ARG A 167 -7.33 -25.74 7.03
CA ARG A 167 -7.97 -24.41 7.12
C ARG A 167 -8.18 -23.98 8.57
N ALA A 168 -8.71 -24.86 9.42
CA ALA A 168 -8.93 -24.56 10.84
C ALA A 168 -7.62 -24.22 11.57
N VAL A 169 -6.56 -25.00 11.34
CA VAL A 169 -5.24 -24.75 11.95
C VAL A 169 -4.64 -23.42 11.48
N ILE A 170 -4.72 -23.10 10.19
CA ILE A 170 -4.22 -21.82 9.65
C ILE A 170 -5.00 -20.64 10.25
N GLU A 171 -6.32 -20.73 10.34
CA GLU A 171 -7.14 -19.69 10.96
C GLU A 171 -6.79 -19.47 12.44
N GLU A 172 -6.56 -20.54 13.19
CA GLU A 172 -6.16 -20.49 14.59
C GLU A 172 -4.82 -19.77 14.77
N ILE A 173 -3.81 -20.11 13.97
CA ILE A 173 -2.47 -19.49 14.02
C ILE A 173 -2.54 -18.00 13.68
N ILE A 174 -3.34 -17.61 12.69
CA ILE A 174 -3.49 -16.21 12.33
C ILE A 174 -4.12 -15.44 13.48
N LYS A 175 -5.20 -15.96 14.07
CA LYS A 175 -5.88 -15.29 15.20
C LYS A 175 -4.95 -15.20 16.40
N SER A 176 -4.30 -16.29 16.79
CA SER A 176 -3.43 -16.32 17.97
C SER A 176 -2.26 -15.34 17.87
N ASN A 177 -1.69 -15.16 16.68
CA ASN A 177 -0.51 -14.32 16.50
C ASN A 177 -0.85 -12.87 16.13
N CYS A 178 -1.95 -12.62 15.42
CA CYS A 178 -2.25 -11.29 14.87
C CYS A 178 -3.34 -10.53 15.62
N ASP A 179 -4.26 -11.20 16.32
CA ASP A 179 -5.33 -10.50 17.04
C ASP A 179 -4.77 -9.74 18.25
N GLY A 180 -5.26 -8.51 18.46
CA GLY A 180 -4.82 -7.64 19.55
C GLY A 180 -3.42 -7.04 19.38
N LEU A 181 -2.72 -7.31 18.26
CA LEU A 181 -1.44 -6.69 17.98
C LEU A 181 -1.57 -5.19 17.66
N GLU A 182 -0.48 -4.48 17.89
CA GLU A 182 -0.26 -3.13 17.39
C GLU A 182 0.12 -3.16 15.91
N VAL A 183 -0.26 -2.12 15.15
CA VAL A 183 0.01 -2.03 13.71
C VAL A 183 1.49 -2.16 13.38
N SER A 184 2.39 -1.55 14.16
CA SER A 184 3.84 -1.65 13.94
C SER A 184 4.33 -3.10 14.02
N LYS A 185 3.90 -3.84 15.06
CA LYS A 185 4.24 -5.25 15.25
C LYS A 185 3.67 -6.13 14.14
N LEU A 186 2.44 -5.85 13.70
CA LEU A 186 1.83 -6.56 12.57
C LEU A 186 2.68 -6.37 11.30
N VAL A 187 3.13 -5.15 11.00
CA VAL A 187 3.97 -4.87 9.83
C VAL A 187 5.29 -5.63 9.94
N SER A 188 5.98 -5.61 11.08
CA SER A 188 7.21 -6.38 11.28
C SER A 188 7.02 -7.89 11.11
N LEU A 189 5.90 -8.43 11.60
CA LEU A 189 5.54 -9.83 11.44
C LEU A 189 5.33 -10.17 9.97
N LEU A 190 4.57 -9.35 9.24
CA LEU A 190 4.30 -9.50 7.81
C LEU A 190 5.53 -9.31 6.92
N SER A 191 6.51 -8.50 7.35
CA SER A 191 7.80 -8.32 6.68
C SER A 191 8.69 -9.55 6.74
N THR A 192 8.46 -10.46 7.69
CA THR A 192 9.18 -11.72 7.80
C THR A 192 8.31 -12.89 7.33
N GLU A 193 8.91 -14.00 6.89
CA GLU A 193 8.16 -15.22 6.56
C GLU A 193 7.89 -16.10 7.80
N SER A 194 8.06 -15.55 9.01
CA SER A 194 7.94 -16.29 10.28
C SER A 194 6.57 -16.95 10.44
N LEU A 195 5.51 -16.21 10.15
CA LEU A 195 4.12 -16.67 10.27
C LEU A 195 3.83 -17.81 9.27
N ALA A 196 4.29 -17.68 8.02
CA ALA A 196 4.15 -18.73 7.01
C ALA A 196 4.87 -20.02 7.43
N ARG A 197 6.10 -19.91 7.93
CA ARG A 197 6.87 -21.06 8.43
C ARG A 197 6.22 -21.73 9.64
N GLU A 198 5.57 -20.96 10.50
CA GLU A 198 4.81 -21.53 11.63
C GLU A 198 3.60 -22.34 11.16
N MET A 199 2.87 -21.84 10.16
CA MET A 199 1.76 -22.57 9.52
C MET A 199 2.25 -23.89 8.91
N GLU A 200 3.36 -23.86 8.18
CA GLU A 200 3.93 -25.06 7.56
C GLU A 200 4.29 -26.12 8.59
N LYS A 201 4.98 -25.73 9.67
CA LYS A 201 5.37 -26.65 10.75
C LYS A 201 4.16 -27.28 11.45
N LYS A 202 3.14 -26.48 11.78
CA LYS A 202 1.93 -27.00 12.46
C LYS A 202 1.10 -27.88 11.54
N CYS A 203 1.02 -27.56 10.24
CA CYS A 203 0.26 -28.35 9.28
C CYS A 203 1.00 -29.61 8.82
N GLU A 204 2.32 -29.72 9.00
CA GLU A 204 3.13 -30.88 8.62
C GLU A 204 2.62 -32.20 9.23
N SER A 205 2.05 -32.14 10.44
CA SER A 205 1.42 -33.30 11.09
C SER A 205 0.17 -33.83 10.36
N ILE A 206 -0.53 -33.01 9.58
CA ILE A 206 -1.73 -33.40 8.83
C ILE A 206 -1.34 -33.75 7.40
N TYR A 207 -0.71 -32.79 6.72
CA TYR A 207 -0.21 -32.93 5.37
C TYR A 207 0.84 -31.83 5.14
N PRO A 208 2.01 -32.12 4.56
CA PRO A 208 3.02 -31.09 4.34
C PRO A 208 2.56 -30.08 3.30
N ILE A 209 2.63 -28.79 3.64
CA ILE A 209 2.20 -27.67 2.80
C ILE A 209 3.32 -26.64 2.65
N ASN A 210 3.18 -25.78 1.64
CA ASN A 210 3.91 -24.52 1.49
C ASN A 210 2.89 -23.38 1.58
N ALA A 211 3.08 -22.43 2.50
CA ALA A 211 2.11 -21.39 2.81
C ALA A 211 2.61 -19.99 2.42
N LEU A 212 1.71 -19.15 1.91
CA LEU A 212 1.99 -17.77 1.55
C LEU A 212 0.83 -16.85 1.96
N ILE A 213 1.15 -15.81 2.75
CA ILE A 213 0.22 -14.70 2.97
C ILE A 213 0.25 -13.84 1.71
N HIS A 214 -0.75 -14.02 0.84
CA HIS A 214 -0.74 -13.35 -0.46
C HIS A 214 -1.38 -11.96 -0.40
N LYS A 215 -2.26 -11.69 0.58
CA LYS A 215 -2.94 -10.41 0.67
C LYS A 215 -3.39 -10.07 2.09
N VAL A 216 -3.22 -8.82 2.48
CA VAL A 216 -3.83 -8.23 3.68
C VAL A 216 -4.59 -6.99 3.24
N LYS A 217 -5.90 -6.97 3.48
CA LYS A 217 -6.79 -5.85 3.14
C LYS A 217 -7.33 -5.18 4.39
N PRO A 218 -7.51 -3.85 4.41
CA PRO A 218 -8.25 -3.19 5.46
C PRO A 218 -9.74 -3.39 5.21
N ILE A 219 -10.50 -3.74 6.25
CA ILE A 219 -11.96 -3.61 6.26
C ILE A 219 -12.32 -2.27 6.87
N LYS A 220 -11.72 -1.97 8.03
CA LYS A 220 -11.86 -0.71 8.74
C LYS A 220 -10.48 -0.27 9.21
N ASN A 221 -9.97 0.84 8.68
CA ASN A 221 -8.69 1.40 9.11
C ASN A 221 -8.95 2.65 9.97
N VAL A 222 -9.02 2.45 11.29
CA VAL A 222 -9.43 3.48 12.25
C VAL A 222 -8.43 4.63 12.30
N ALA A 223 -7.14 4.33 12.11
CA ALA A 223 -6.09 5.35 12.07
C ALA A 223 -6.29 6.41 10.97
N CYS A 224 -6.94 6.05 9.86
CA CYS A 224 -7.30 7.00 8.80
C CYS A 224 -8.57 7.81 9.12
N ILE A 225 -9.43 7.32 10.01
CA ILE A 225 -10.74 7.91 10.31
C ILE A 225 -10.62 8.91 11.48
N ILE A 226 -9.83 8.58 12.51
CA ILE A 226 -9.73 9.44 13.71
C ILE A 226 -9.19 10.83 13.35
N LYS A 227 -8.18 10.93 12.48
CA LYS A 227 -7.60 12.24 12.13
C LYS A 227 -8.50 13.11 11.25
N SER A 228 -9.36 12.53 10.40
CA SER A 228 -10.36 13.34 9.68
C SER A 228 -11.35 13.95 10.67
N VAL A 229 -11.83 13.17 11.64
CA VAL A 229 -12.79 13.63 12.66
C VAL A 229 -12.20 14.69 13.60
N VAL A 230 -10.95 14.52 14.05
CA VAL A 230 -10.28 15.52 14.89
C VAL A 230 -10.06 16.85 14.15
N LYS A 231 -9.82 16.82 12.83
CA LYS A 231 -9.72 18.03 12.02
C LYS A 231 -11.07 18.73 11.85
N ASP A 232 -12.13 17.98 11.53
CA ASP A 232 -13.47 18.54 11.35
C ASP A 232 -13.96 19.23 12.65
N THR A 233 -13.74 18.58 13.80
CA THR A 233 -14.07 19.15 15.12
C THR A 233 -13.18 20.34 15.53
N ALA A 234 -11.91 20.37 15.13
CA ALA A 234 -11.05 21.54 15.39
C ALA A 234 -11.47 22.77 14.57
N VAL A 235 -11.93 22.57 13.33
CA VAL A 235 -12.46 23.65 12.48
C VAL A 235 -13.78 24.18 13.04
N GLU A 236 -14.68 23.32 13.52
CA GLU A 236 -15.94 23.74 14.14
C GLU A 236 -15.75 24.53 15.44
N ASN A 237 -14.73 24.21 16.24
CA ASN A 237 -14.44 24.93 17.49
C ASN A 237 -13.67 26.25 17.29
N SER A 238 -13.21 26.54 16.06
CA SER A 238 -12.47 27.76 15.71
C SER A 238 -13.26 28.71 14.80
N ALA A 239 -14.48 28.34 14.42
CA ALA A 239 -15.47 29.15 13.73
C ALA A 239 -16.48 29.74 14.73
#